data_AF-A0A521ZDP9-F1
#
_entry.id   AF-A0A521ZDP9-F1
#
_cell.length_a   1.000
_cell.length_b   1.000
_cell.length_c   1.000
_cell.angle_alpha   90.00
_cell.angle_beta   90.00
_cell.angle_gamma   90.00
#
_symmetry.space_group_name_H-M   'P 1'
#
loop_
_entity.id
_entity.type
_entity.pdbx_description
1 polymer ?
#
loop_
_entity_poly.entity_id
_entity_poly.type
_entity_poly.pdbx_seq_one_letter_code
_entity_poly.pdbx_strand_id
1 'polypeptide(L)'
;MLKAAFNFLPPDHFGVHVENEMDERQLLWLANVIGEEKLRASANKRNKYYPDSKLFVSVILKRFQLKVPAKIYAAVNIPVYWVYVLVLRDHSAIKVGMTGRWPGRAYDFVKTADYSKNFDDKVKNLFDVNRSLAWRSVSESDARFIERSIKQTHSEFSVPSPYHRGLISFGCGGHKEWFAYSIYEQLLNSLSENRTSASLDASMAWQGLMGST
;
A
#
# COMPACT_ATOMS: atom_id res chain seq x y z
N MET A 1 9.73 -36.21 6.48
CA MET A 1 9.47 -36.14 5.02
C MET A 1 9.14 -34.70 4.66
N LEU A 2 9.93 -34.08 3.79
CA LEU A 2 9.59 -32.79 3.20
C LEU A 2 8.38 -33.02 2.29
N LYS A 3 7.22 -32.42 2.63
CA LYS A 3 6.08 -32.38 1.70
C LYS A 3 6.54 -31.60 0.47
N ALA A 4 6.40 -32.18 -0.72
CA ALA A 4 6.61 -31.45 -1.96
C ALA A 4 5.71 -30.21 -1.97
N ALA A 5 6.32 -29.04 -2.16
CA ALA A 5 5.57 -27.81 -2.32
C ALA A 5 5.02 -27.76 -3.76
N PHE A 6 3.71 -27.71 -3.90
CA PHE A 6 3.05 -27.50 -5.18
C PHE A 6 3.21 -26.02 -5.58
N ASN A 7 3.81 -25.78 -6.74
CA ASN A 7 3.95 -24.44 -7.33
C ASN A 7 2.85 -24.12 -8.35
N PHE A 8 2.16 -25.15 -8.85
CA PHE A 8 1.07 -25.05 -9.82
C PHE A 8 0.04 -26.16 -9.56
N LEU A 9 -1.19 -25.92 -10.00
CA LEU A 9 -2.25 -26.93 -9.99
C LEU A 9 -2.10 -27.86 -11.21
N PRO A 10 -2.42 -29.15 -11.09
CA PRO A 10 -2.53 -30.03 -12.25
C PRO A 10 -3.78 -29.65 -13.08
N PRO A 11 -3.83 -30.02 -14.37
CA PRO A 11 -4.94 -29.67 -15.26
C PRO A 11 -6.32 -30.17 -14.79
N ASP A 12 -6.35 -31.26 -14.02
CA ASP A 12 -7.56 -31.85 -13.47
C ASP A 12 -7.98 -31.25 -12.11
N HIS A 13 -7.21 -30.29 -11.59
CA HIS A 13 -7.42 -29.63 -10.30
C HIS A 13 -7.66 -30.64 -9.15
N PHE A 14 -6.99 -31.79 -9.18
CA PHE A 14 -7.19 -32.88 -8.22
C PHE A 14 -8.63 -33.41 -8.12
N GLY A 15 -9.45 -33.21 -9.16
CA GLY A 15 -10.88 -33.54 -9.18
C GLY A 15 -11.77 -32.53 -8.44
N VAL A 16 -11.27 -31.32 -8.18
CA VAL A 16 -11.99 -30.22 -7.52
C VAL A 16 -12.41 -29.19 -8.57
N HIS A 17 -13.62 -28.67 -8.46
CA HIS A 17 -14.11 -27.60 -9.32
C HIS A 17 -13.60 -26.23 -8.84
N VAL A 18 -13.13 -25.45 -9.80
CA VAL A 18 -12.52 -24.13 -9.65
C VAL A 18 -13.28 -23.18 -10.58
N GLU A 19 -13.80 -22.07 -10.05
CA GLU A 19 -14.59 -21.10 -10.84
C GLU A 19 -13.79 -19.84 -11.19
N ASN A 20 -12.74 -19.52 -10.43
CA ASN A 20 -11.99 -18.29 -10.57
C ASN A 20 -10.57 -18.41 -9.98
N GLU A 21 -9.76 -17.37 -10.18
CA GLU A 21 -8.38 -17.30 -9.67
C GLU A 21 -8.29 -17.41 -8.14
N MET A 22 -9.32 -16.96 -7.40
CA MET A 22 -9.34 -17.08 -5.96
C MET A 22 -9.41 -18.55 -5.54
N ASP A 23 -10.25 -19.34 -6.19
CA ASP A 23 -10.37 -20.78 -5.96
C ASP A 23 -9.07 -21.51 -6.31
N GLU A 24 -8.38 -21.11 -7.39
CA GLU A 24 -7.08 -21.68 -7.76
C GLU A 24 -6.05 -21.49 -6.65
N ARG A 25 -5.93 -20.26 -6.14
CA ARG A 25 -5.00 -19.92 -5.05
C ARG A 25 -5.34 -20.67 -3.76
N GLN A 26 -6.63 -20.80 -3.43
CA GLN A 26 -7.08 -21.56 -2.27
C GLN A 26 -6.78 -23.05 -2.42
N LEU A 27 -7.02 -23.63 -3.60
CA LEU A 27 -6.78 -25.04 -3.88
C LEU A 27 -5.29 -25.37 -3.86
N LEU A 28 -4.44 -24.47 -4.39
CA LEU A 28 -2.99 -24.63 -4.35
C LEU A 28 -2.47 -24.58 -2.90
N TRP A 29 -2.99 -23.66 -2.09
CA TRP A 29 -2.69 -23.62 -0.66
C TRP A 29 -3.13 -24.91 0.05
N LEU A 30 -4.34 -25.40 -0.24
CA LEU A 30 -4.85 -26.66 0.31
C LEU A 30 -3.94 -27.84 -0.05
N ALA A 31 -3.51 -27.96 -1.30
CA ALA A 31 -2.60 -29.02 -1.75
C ALA A 31 -1.29 -29.02 -0.95
N ASN A 32 -0.74 -27.84 -0.67
CA ASN A 32 0.45 -27.67 0.16
C ASN A 32 0.21 -28.00 1.65
N VAL A 33 -0.98 -27.73 2.19
CA VAL A 33 -1.29 -27.98 3.61
C VAL A 33 -1.62 -29.44 3.87
N ILE A 34 -2.59 -30.01 3.14
CA ILE A 34 -3.11 -31.35 3.41
C ILE A 34 -2.51 -32.44 2.52
N GLY A 35 -1.90 -32.07 1.38
CA GLY A 35 -1.31 -32.99 0.41
C GLY A 35 -2.30 -33.45 -0.67
N GLU A 36 -1.78 -33.77 -1.84
CA GLU A 36 -2.54 -34.26 -3.01
C GLU A 36 -3.34 -35.53 -2.71
N GLU A 37 -2.75 -36.52 -2.04
CA GLU A 37 -3.43 -37.79 -1.73
C GLU A 37 -4.75 -37.57 -0.98
N LYS A 38 -4.76 -36.66 0.00
CA LYS A 38 -5.96 -36.33 0.78
C LYS A 38 -7.00 -35.58 -0.05
N LEU A 39 -6.56 -34.70 -0.95
CA LEU A 39 -7.46 -33.99 -1.87
C LEU A 39 -8.14 -34.98 -2.82
N ARG A 40 -7.37 -35.84 -3.49
CA ARG A 40 -7.90 -36.85 -4.41
C ARG A 40 -8.80 -37.85 -3.71
N ALA A 41 -8.44 -38.31 -2.51
CA ALA A 41 -9.30 -39.18 -1.72
C ALA A 41 -10.64 -38.51 -1.37
N SER A 42 -10.62 -37.22 -1.02
CA SER A 42 -11.84 -36.44 -0.74
C SER A 42 -12.71 -36.25 -2.00
N ALA A 43 -12.09 -35.98 -3.15
CA ALA A 43 -12.75 -35.86 -4.44
C ALA A 43 -13.40 -37.18 -4.86
N ASN A 44 -12.64 -38.28 -4.85
CA ASN A 44 -13.15 -39.61 -5.19
C ASN A 44 -14.30 -40.03 -4.29
N LYS A 45 -14.20 -39.77 -2.97
CA LYS A 45 -15.29 -40.04 -2.03
C LYS A 45 -16.53 -39.25 -2.39
N ARG A 46 -16.41 -37.95 -2.71
CA ARG A 46 -17.57 -37.11 -3.09
C ARG A 46 -18.19 -37.61 -4.40
N ASN A 47 -17.38 -37.84 -5.42
CA ASN A 47 -17.84 -38.25 -6.75
C ASN A 47 -18.53 -39.61 -6.73
N LYS A 48 -18.11 -40.54 -5.83
CA LYS A 48 -18.78 -41.82 -5.63
C LYS A 48 -20.21 -41.68 -5.07
N TYR A 49 -20.41 -40.79 -4.10
CA TYR A 49 -21.72 -40.63 -3.44
C TYR A 49 -22.63 -39.62 -4.16
N TYR A 50 -22.05 -38.67 -4.91
CA TYR A 50 -22.77 -37.57 -5.55
C TYR A 50 -22.12 -37.26 -6.92
N PRO A 51 -22.28 -38.15 -7.91
CA PRO A 51 -21.60 -38.02 -9.21
C PRO A 51 -22.00 -36.74 -9.96
N ASP A 52 -23.25 -36.28 -9.82
CA ASP A 52 -23.76 -35.11 -10.53
C ASP A 52 -23.41 -33.77 -9.85
N SER A 53 -22.80 -33.81 -8.66
CA SER A 53 -22.51 -32.63 -7.85
C SER A 53 -21.01 -32.36 -7.80
N LYS A 54 -20.59 -31.26 -8.44
CA LYS A 54 -19.21 -30.79 -8.42
C LYS A 54 -18.72 -30.56 -6.99
N LEU A 55 -17.47 -30.94 -6.71
CA LEU A 55 -16.81 -30.65 -5.44
C LEU A 55 -16.11 -29.29 -5.51
N PHE A 56 -16.61 -28.30 -4.77
CA PHE A 56 -16.00 -26.97 -4.69
C PHE A 56 -14.89 -26.91 -3.62
N VAL A 57 -13.95 -25.97 -3.79
CA VAL A 57 -12.85 -25.71 -2.83
C VAL A 57 -13.39 -25.39 -1.43
N SER A 58 -14.45 -24.59 -1.33
CA SER A 58 -15.13 -24.23 -0.07
C SER A 58 -15.63 -25.43 0.72
N VAL A 59 -16.08 -26.49 0.04
CA VAL A 59 -16.55 -27.73 0.68
C VAL A 59 -15.40 -28.47 1.32
N ILE A 60 -14.23 -28.49 0.69
CA ILE A 60 -13.02 -29.10 1.23
C ILE A 60 -12.54 -28.32 2.45
N LEU A 61 -12.45 -26.99 2.36
CA LEU A 61 -12.10 -26.12 3.48
C LEU A 61 -12.98 -26.39 4.70
N LYS A 62 -14.30 -26.48 4.50
CA LYS A 62 -15.26 -26.78 5.56
C LYS A 62 -15.06 -28.16 6.18
N ARG A 63 -14.81 -29.19 5.37
CA ARG A 63 -14.59 -30.58 5.85
C ARG A 63 -13.34 -30.72 6.71
N PHE A 64 -12.26 -30.04 6.32
CA PHE A 64 -10.99 -30.06 7.04
C PHE A 64 -10.90 -28.97 8.12
N GLN A 65 -11.94 -28.15 8.29
CA GLN A 65 -11.99 -27.03 9.23
C GLN A 65 -10.81 -26.06 9.06
N LEU A 66 -10.43 -25.81 7.80
CA LEU A 66 -9.29 -24.97 7.46
C LEU A 66 -9.76 -23.56 7.06
N LYS A 67 -9.06 -22.56 7.57
CA LYS A 67 -9.23 -21.15 7.17
C LYS A 67 -8.02 -20.72 6.35
N VAL A 68 -8.25 -20.34 5.10
CA VAL A 68 -7.17 -19.88 4.21
C VAL A 68 -6.61 -18.55 4.73
N PRO A 69 -5.29 -18.43 4.90
CA PRO A 69 -4.66 -17.19 5.32
C PRO A 69 -4.86 -16.05 4.31
N ALA A 70 -5.05 -14.82 4.79
CA ALA A 70 -5.26 -13.64 3.94
C ALA A 70 -4.16 -13.42 2.88
N LYS A 71 -2.91 -13.79 3.21
CA LYS A 71 -1.74 -13.71 2.33
C LYS A 71 -1.85 -14.53 1.03
N ILE A 72 -2.81 -15.45 0.95
CA ILE A 72 -3.08 -16.24 -0.26
C ILE A 72 -3.93 -15.43 -1.24
N TYR A 73 -4.79 -14.55 -0.74
CA TYR A 73 -5.70 -13.74 -1.55
C TYR A 73 -5.05 -12.47 -2.07
N ALA A 74 -4.18 -11.87 -1.27
CA ALA A 74 -3.51 -10.63 -1.62
C ALA A 74 -2.04 -10.70 -1.20
N ALA A 75 -1.18 -10.02 -1.95
CA ALA A 75 0.16 -9.73 -1.49
C ALA A 75 0.06 -9.14 -0.08
N VAL A 76 0.84 -9.67 0.86
CA VAL A 76 0.94 -9.07 2.19
C VAL A 76 1.54 -7.69 1.96
N ASN A 77 0.71 -6.64 2.06
CA ASN A 77 1.20 -5.28 2.12
C ASN A 77 2.05 -5.18 3.39
N ILE A 78 3.36 -5.37 3.25
CA ILE A 78 4.31 -5.04 4.30
C ILE A 78 4.08 -3.55 4.55
N PRO A 79 3.62 -3.13 5.74
CA PRO A 79 3.31 -1.74 5.97
C PRO A 79 4.59 -0.93 5.80
N VAL A 80 4.61 -0.08 4.77
CA VAL A 80 5.74 0.81 4.48
C VAL A 80 5.38 2.17 5.01
N TYR A 81 6.19 2.68 5.94
CA TYR A 81 6.00 4.02 6.50
C TYR A 81 7.01 4.98 5.90
N TRP A 82 6.52 6.14 5.51
CA TRP A 82 7.29 7.19 4.89
C TRP A 82 7.17 8.46 5.71
N VAL A 83 8.27 9.16 5.94
CA VAL A 83 8.24 10.58 6.30
C VAL A 83 8.44 11.36 5.02
N TYR A 84 7.57 12.34 4.77
CA TYR A 84 7.55 13.07 3.52
C TYR A 84 7.66 14.57 3.73
N VAL A 85 8.13 15.23 2.67
CA VAL A 85 8.13 16.67 2.46
C VAL A 85 7.35 16.92 1.17
N LEU A 86 6.22 17.61 1.27
CA LEU A 86 5.49 18.13 0.11
C LEU A 86 5.80 19.61 -0.03
N VAL A 87 6.25 20.01 -1.21
CA VAL A 87 6.61 21.40 -1.51
C VAL A 87 5.52 22.00 -2.37
N LEU A 88 4.94 23.14 -1.97
CA LEU A 88 4.01 23.85 -2.85
C LEU A 88 4.71 24.32 -4.11
N ARG A 89 4.02 24.29 -5.25
CA ARG A 89 4.58 24.65 -6.56
C ARG A 89 5.10 26.10 -6.62
N ASP A 90 4.47 26.99 -5.86
CA ASP A 90 4.86 28.40 -5.72
C ASP A 90 6.02 28.64 -4.74
N HIS A 91 6.57 27.57 -4.14
CA HIS A 91 7.65 27.61 -3.14
C HIS A 91 7.33 28.52 -1.94
N SER A 92 6.06 28.73 -1.62
CA SER A 92 5.65 29.55 -0.48
C SER A 92 5.72 28.80 0.85
N ALA A 93 5.45 27.49 0.82
CA ALA A 93 5.43 26.66 2.01
C ALA A 93 5.73 25.19 1.70
N ILE A 94 6.16 24.49 2.73
CA ILE A 94 6.40 23.05 2.72
C ILE A 94 5.57 22.37 3.81
N LYS A 95 5.20 21.12 3.55
CA LYS A 95 4.46 20.28 4.47
C LYS A 95 5.28 19.05 4.83
N VAL A 96 5.51 18.88 6.12
CA VAL A 96 6.10 17.66 6.67
C VAL A 96 4.99 16.78 7.24
N GLY A 97 5.09 15.48 7.00
CA GLY A 97 4.26 14.50 7.69
C GLY A 97 4.76 13.07 7.50
N MET A 98 3.98 12.11 8.00
CA MET A 98 4.19 10.69 7.71
C MET A 98 2.98 10.05 7.01
N THR A 99 3.22 8.99 6.24
CA THR A 99 2.18 8.26 5.51
C THR A 99 2.57 6.81 5.26
N GLY A 100 1.57 5.93 5.25
CA GLY A 100 1.71 4.55 4.75
C GLY A 100 1.53 4.41 3.23
N ARG A 101 1.17 5.52 2.55
CA ARG A 101 0.71 5.53 1.15
C ARG A 101 1.43 6.62 0.35
N TRP A 102 2.76 6.65 0.39
CA TRP A 102 3.53 7.51 -0.51
C TRP A 102 3.51 6.92 -1.92
N PRO A 103 3.39 7.73 -2.98
CA PRO A 103 3.16 9.17 -3.05
C PRO A 103 1.66 9.57 -3.05
N GLY A 104 0.76 8.60 -2.88
CA GLY A 104 -0.69 8.77 -2.80
C GLY A 104 -1.17 9.84 -1.81
N ARG A 105 -0.35 10.18 -0.81
CA ARG A 105 -0.64 11.23 0.17
C ARG A 105 -0.89 12.62 -0.45
N ALA A 106 -0.26 12.95 -1.57
CA ALA A 106 -0.47 14.24 -2.23
C ALA A 106 -1.93 14.39 -2.74
N TYR A 107 -2.56 13.27 -3.12
CA TYR A 107 -3.96 13.26 -3.57
C TYR A 107 -4.93 13.63 -2.45
N ASP A 108 -4.61 13.33 -1.18
CA ASP A 108 -5.45 13.67 -0.03
C ASP A 108 -5.63 15.20 0.14
N PHE A 109 -4.80 16.03 -0.53
CA PHE A 109 -4.91 17.49 -0.50
C PHE A 109 -5.78 18.06 -1.63
N VAL A 110 -5.92 17.35 -2.74
CA VAL A 110 -6.70 17.79 -3.92
C VAL A 110 -8.01 17.02 -4.09
N LYS A 111 -8.15 15.88 -3.41
CA LYS A 111 -9.33 15.03 -3.52
C LYS A 111 -10.55 15.76 -2.96
N THR A 112 -11.56 15.87 -3.81
CA THR A 112 -12.88 16.40 -3.46
C THR A 112 -13.90 15.26 -3.47
N ALA A 113 -15.13 15.50 -3.01
CA ALA A 113 -16.24 14.53 -3.09
C ALA A 113 -16.63 14.15 -4.53
N ASP A 114 -16.11 14.88 -5.52
CA ASP A 114 -16.27 14.61 -6.94
C ASP A 114 -15.25 13.56 -7.44
N TYR A 115 -15.67 12.30 -7.51
CA TYR A 115 -14.85 11.15 -7.91
C TYR A 115 -14.61 11.04 -9.43
N SER A 116 -15.14 11.97 -10.23
CA SER A 116 -15.14 11.89 -11.71
C SER A 116 -13.91 12.52 -12.38
N LYS A 117 -13.01 13.14 -11.63
CA LYS A 117 -11.90 13.94 -12.19
C LYS A 117 -10.55 13.23 -12.08
N ASN A 118 -9.75 13.37 -13.14
CA ASN A 118 -8.32 13.13 -13.07
C ASN A 118 -7.71 14.16 -12.10
N PHE A 119 -7.14 13.67 -10.98
CA PHE A 119 -6.57 14.52 -9.95
C PHE A 119 -5.09 14.84 -10.20
N ASP A 120 -4.43 14.17 -11.14
CA ASP A 120 -2.99 14.26 -11.37
C ASP A 120 -2.56 15.69 -11.72
N ASP A 121 -3.31 16.35 -12.62
CA ASP A 121 -3.03 17.73 -13.01
C ASP A 121 -3.21 18.68 -11.83
N LYS A 122 -4.19 18.44 -10.96
CA LYS A 122 -4.38 19.24 -9.74
C LYS A 122 -3.20 19.06 -8.79
N VAL A 123 -2.72 17.83 -8.61
CA VAL A 123 -1.55 17.58 -7.75
C VAL A 123 -0.30 18.25 -8.33
N LYS A 124 -0.04 18.11 -9.64
CA LYS A 124 1.11 18.73 -10.33
C LYS A 124 1.08 20.26 -10.32
N ASN A 125 -0.12 20.85 -10.35
CA ASN A 125 -0.30 22.29 -10.25
C ASN A 125 -0.16 22.81 -8.81
N LEU A 126 -0.53 21.99 -7.82
CA LEU A 126 -0.44 22.37 -6.40
C LEU A 126 0.97 22.17 -5.82
N PHE A 127 1.63 21.06 -6.14
CA PHE A 127 2.91 20.67 -5.55
C PHE A 127 4.04 20.64 -6.59
N ASP A 128 5.24 21.00 -6.14
CA ASP A 128 6.48 20.72 -6.87
C ASP A 128 6.86 19.25 -6.64
N VAL A 129 6.55 18.43 -7.63
CA VAL A 129 6.63 16.97 -7.59
C VAL A 129 8.09 16.47 -7.57
N ASN A 130 9.01 17.28 -8.12
CA ASN A 130 10.43 16.97 -8.19
C ASN A 130 11.15 17.35 -6.87
N ARG A 131 10.62 18.34 -6.15
CA ARG A 131 11.10 18.73 -4.81
C ARG A 131 10.32 18.09 -3.67
N SER A 132 9.22 17.40 -3.99
CA SER A 132 8.46 16.64 -3.00
C SER A 132 9.10 15.26 -2.85
N LEU A 133 9.62 15.01 -1.65
CA LEU A 133 10.44 13.83 -1.35
C LEU A 133 9.84 13.04 -0.19
N ALA A 134 10.14 11.75 -0.15
CA ALA A 134 9.89 10.94 1.03
C ALA A 134 11.03 9.97 1.32
N TRP A 135 11.15 9.63 2.60
CA TRP A 135 12.15 8.71 3.10
C TRP A 135 11.46 7.56 3.83
N ARG A 136 11.94 6.35 3.58
CA ARG A 136 11.39 5.13 4.16
C ARG A 136 11.86 4.95 5.60
N SER A 137 10.93 4.72 6.50
CA SER A 137 11.16 4.45 7.93
C SER A 137 11.07 2.96 8.22
N VAL A 138 11.71 2.55 9.32
CA VAL A 138 11.76 1.13 9.75
C VAL A 138 10.41 0.67 10.30
N SER A 139 9.70 1.56 10.98
CA SER A 139 8.40 1.29 11.59
C SER A 139 7.53 2.55 11.63
N GLU A 140 6.26 2.40 12.01
CA GLU A 140 5.37 3.54 12.23
C GLU A 140 5.86 4.43 13.38
N SER A 141 6.33 3.82 14.48
CA SER A 141 6.82 4.54 15.65
C SER A 141 8.04 5.39 15.31
N ASP A 142 8.97 4.83 14.52
CA ASP A 142 10.13 5.53 13.98
C ASP A 142 9.71 6.71 13.09
N ALA A 143 8.78 6.48 12.15
CA ALA A 143 8.28 7.54 11.28
C ALA A 143 7.64 8.70 12.07
N ARG A 144 6.84 8.39 13.10
CA ARG A 144 6.23 9.39 13.99
C ARG A 144 7.25 10.13 14.84
N PHE A 145 8.28 9.43 15.32
CA PHE A 145 9.36 10.03 16.08
C PHE A 145 10.13 11.05 15.22
N ILE A 146 10.54 10.64 14.01
CA ILE A 146 11.25 11.51 13.07
C ILE A 146 10.38 12.71 12.67
N GLU A 147 9.11 12.48 12.31
CA GLU A 147 8.16 13.57 11.99
C GLU A 147 8.07 14.58 13.13
N ARG A 148 7.90 14.11 14.38
CA ARG A 148 7.79 14.98 15.55
C ARG A 148 9.08 15.76 15.80
N SER A 149 10.23 15.09 15.71
CA SER A 149 11.54 15.72 15.91
C SER A 149 11.76 16.86 14.91
N ILE A 150 11.56 16.62 13.61
CA ILE A 150 11.66 17.63 12.56
C ILE A 150 10.76 18.83 12.84
N LYS A 151 9.49 18.57 13.19
CA LYS A 151 8.52 19.64 13.46
C LYS A 151 8.89 20.48 14.68
N GLN A 152 9.46 19.86 15.71
CA GLN A 152 9.92 20.56 16.91
C GLN A 152 11.13 21.43 16.61
N THR A 153 12.14 20.87 15.94
CA THR A 153 13.39 21.56 15.55
C THR A 153 13.12 22.80 14.71
N HIS A 154 12.12 22.75 13.81
CA HIS A 154 11.81 23.86 12.90
C HIS A 154 10.52 24.62 13.26
N SER A 155 10.05 24.51 14.51
CA SER A 155 8.76 25.07 14.94
C SER A 155 8.66 26.59 14.75
N GLU A 156 9.77 27.32 14.91
CA GLU A 156 9.88 28.77 14.67
C GLU A 156 9.60 29.20 13.21
N PHE A 157 9.75 28.29 12.25
CA PHE A 157 9.49 28.55 10.84
C PHE A 157 8.07 28.19 10.41
N SER A 158 7.17 27.93 11.36
CA SER A 158 5.80 27.59 11.05
C SER A 158 5.07 28.75 10.37
N VAL A 159 4.36 28.45 9.29
CA VAL A 159 3.56 29.42 8.53
C VAL A 159 2.08 29.01 8.54
N PRO A 160 1.17 29.98 8.33
CA PRO A 160 -0.24 29.68 8.18
C PRO A 160 -0.52 28.69 7.06
N SER A 161 -1.57 27.88 7.25
CA SER A 161 -2.01 26.90 6.26
C SER A 161 -2.34 27.57 4.92
N PRO A 162 -1.96 26.96 3.78
CA PRO A 162 -2.33 27.46 2.45
C PRO A 162 -3.85 27.36 2.17
N TYR A 163 -4.62 26.76 3.09
CA TYR A 163 -6.08 26.84 3.09
C TYR A 163 -6.59 28.28 3.03
N HIS A 164 -5.99 29.20 3.80
CA HIS A 164 -6.41 30.61 3.82
C HIS A 164 -6.19 31.32 2.47
N ARG A 165 -5.37 30.73 1.59
CA ARG A 165 -5.13 31.20 0.22
C ARG A 165 -5.99 30.46 -0.82
N GLY A 166 -6.87 29.55 -0.40
CA GLY A 166 -7.70 28.76 -1.31
C GLY A 166 -6.96 27.67 -2.09
N LEU A 167 -5.71 27.36 -1.74
CA LEU A 167 -4.90 26.37 -2.46
C LEU A 167 -5.25 24.92 -2.08
N ILE A 168 -5.76 24.70 -0.87
CA ILE A 168 -6.22 23.40 -0.38
C ILE A 168 -7.60 23.57 0.27
N SER A 169 -8.40 22.49 0.32
CA SER A 169 -9.72 22.55 0.97
C SER A 169 -9.64 22.47 2.50
N PHE A 170 -10.64 23.02 3.18
CA PHE A 170 -10.80 22.84 4.62
C PHE A 170 -11.00 21.36 4.97
N GLY A 171 -10.40 20.88 6.05
CA GLY A 171 -10.55 19.49 6.47
C GLY A 171 -9.70 18.47 5.72
N CYS A 172 -8.93 18.88 4.69
CA CYS A 172 -7.89 18.02 4.12
C CYS A 172 -6.89 17.61 5.22
N GLY A 173 -6.38 16.38 5.15
CA GLY A 173 -5.57 15.73 6.18
C GLY A 173 -4.23 16.41 6.56
N GLY A 174 -3.94 17.61 6.06
CA GLY A 174 -2.75 18.39 6.36
C GLY A 174 -3.01 19.88 6.57
N HIS A 175 -4.17 20.26 7.13
CA HIS A 175 -4.50 21.65 7.41
C HIS A 175 -3.64 22.32 8.50
N LYS A 176 -2.93 21.55 9.33
CA LYS A 176 -2.05 22.06 10.40
C LYS A 176 -0.58 21.87 10.06
N GLU A 177 0.27 22.73 10.62
CA GLU A 177 1.74 22.61 10.63
C GLU A 177 2.34 22.63 9.21
N TRP A 178 2.43 23.84 8.67
CA TRP A 178 3.19 24.17 7.47
C TRP A 178 4.43 24.95 7.87
N PHE A 179 5.47 24.91 7.05
CA PHE A 179 6.71 25.63 7.28
C PHE A 179 7.07 26.49 6.08
N ALA A 180 7.81 27.57 6.31
CA ALA A 180 8.34 28.39 5.23
C ALA A 180 9.25 27.55 4.32
N TYR A 181 9.22 27.81 3.02
CA TYR A 181 10.11 27.09 2.08
C TYR A 181 11.60 27.40 2.30
N SER A 182 11.93 28.52 2.95
CA SER A 182 13.32 28.92 3.23
C SER A 182 14.13 27.88 4.02
N ILE A 183 13.47 26.98 4.76
CA ILE A 183 14.14 25.91 5.50
C ILE A 183 14.28 24.59 4.72
N TYR A 184 13.87 24.55 3.45
CA TYR A 184 13.81 23.31 2.67
C TYR A 184 15.14 22.52 2.72
N GLU A 185 16.27 23.17 2.44
CA GLU A 185 17.58 22.51 2.46
C GLU A 185 17.99 22.05 3.88
N GLN A 186 17.71 22.84 4.91
CA GLN A 186 18.00 22.47 6.31
C GLN A 186 17.19 21.24 6.72
N LEU A 187 15.95 21.17 6.26
CA LEU A 187 15.04 20.08 6.51
C LEU A 187 15.48 18.81 5.77
N LEU A 188 15.92 18.94 4.52
CA LEU A 188 16.51 17.82 3.76
C LEU A 188 17.73 17.25 4.47
N ASN A 189 18.64 18.11 4.94
CA ASN A 189 19.83 17.69 5.68
C ASN A 189 19.45 16.97 6.99
N SER A 190 18.50 17.53 7.73
CA SER A 190 18.00 16.89 8.96
C SER A 190 17.36 15.52 8.67
N LEU A 191 16.66 15.35 7.55
CA LEU A 191 16.05 14.06 7.18
C LEU A 191 17.06 13.06 6.64
N SER A 192 18.13 13.51 5.97
CA SER A 192 19.16 12.64 5.41
C SER A 192 20.11 12.11 6.48
N GLU A 193 20.50 12.94 7.46
CA GLU A 193 21.36 12.54 8.59
C GLU A 193 20.72 11.44 9.46
N ASN A 194 19.38 11.43 9.53
CA ASN A 194 18.63 10.48 10.35
C ASN A 194 18.43 9.09 9.68
N ARG A 195 19.00 8.80 8.50
CA ARG A 195 18.56 7.62 7.70
C ARG A 195 19.63 6.82 6.96
N THR A 196 19.28 5.55 6.76
CA THR A 196 20.04 4.52 6.03
C THR A 196 19.58 4.28 4.59
N SER A 197 18.55 4.99 4.10
CA SER A 197 17.99 4.79 2.76
C SER A 197 17.84 6.08 1.96
N ALA A 198 18.03 5.98 0.65
CA ALA A 198 17.88 7.09 -0.28
C ALA A 198 16.44 7.64 -0.29
N SER A 199 16.31 8.95 -0.50
CA SER A 199 15.01 9.60 -0.71
C SER A 199 14.39 9.15 -2.03
N LEU A 200 13.06 9.04 -2.06
CA LEU A 200 12.30 8.82 -3.27
C LEU A 200 11.48 10.08 -3.58
N ASP A 201 11.67 10.63 -4.77
CA ASP A 201 10.87 11.77 -5.22
C ASP A 201 9.45 11.33 -5.66
N ALA A 202 8.50 12.26 -5.60
CA ALA A 202 7.11 11.98 -5.93
C ALA A 202 6.92 11.64 -7.42
N SER A 203 7.70 12.26 -8.31
CA SER A 203 7.66 12.00 -9.75
C SER A 203 8.02 10.56 -10.12
N MET A 204 9.12 10.03 -9.61
CA MET A 204 9.58 8.65 -9.78
C MET A 204 8.60 7.67 -9.16
N ALA A 205 8.07 8.01 -7.98
CA ALA A 205 7.08 7.18 -7.32
C ALA A 205 5.75 7.13 -8.08
N TRP A 206 5.35 8.21 -8.76
CA TRP A 206 4.18 8.21 -9.64
C TRP A 206 4.42 7.52 -10.98
N GLN A 207 5.61 7.66 -11.57
CA GLN A 207 5.99 6.91 -12.77
C GLN A 207 5.94 5.40 -12.50
N GLY A 208 6.35 4.95 -11.31
CA GLY A 208 6.22 3.54 -10.91
C GLY A 208 4.78 3.08 -10.66
N LEU A 209 3.87 3.97 -10.26
CA LEU A 209 2.44 3.67 -10.08
C LEU A 209 1.64 3.70 -11.39
N MET A 210 2.06 4.50 -12.35
CA MET A 210 1.38 4.68 -13.65
C MET A 210 2.05 3.91 -14.80
N GLY A 211 3.29 3.45 -14.62
CA GLY A 211 4.06 2.65 -15.55
C GLY A 211 3.95 1.16 -15.24
N SER A 212 2.81 0.58 -15.57
CA SER A 212 2.61 -0.87 -15.76
C SER A 212 1.43 -1.05 -16.72
N THR A 213 1.56 -0.47 -17.91
CA THR A 213 0.76 -0.82 -19.08
C THR A 213 1.59 -1.67 -20.00
#